data_AF-A0A2H5YL17-F1
#
_entry.id   AF-A0A2H5YL17-F1
#
_cell.length_a   1.000
_cell.length_b   1.000
_cell.length_c   1.000
_cell.angle_alpha   90.00
_cell.angle_beta   90.00
_cell.angle_gamma   90.00
#
_symmetry.space_group_name_H-M   'P 1'
#
loop_
_entity.id
_entity.type
_entity.pdbx_description
1 polymer ?
#
loop_
_entity_poly.entity_id
_entity_poly.type
_entity_poly.pdbx_seq_one_letter_code
_entity_poly.pdbx_strand_id
1 'polypeptide(L)'
;MDQQPARVESPPEQFFRIAQQPRILLLMLAGWDILAAVAEFFASGAFFLGLGERELNGVLAGRVLSWQSIPLAVVYLYVSRRPAAYPRIFWLALIEQSAAIAANIYHFGAGDLALRSILLPVAVSAALLALVILNIFPREGPNPGPAATR
;
A
#
# COMPACT_ATOMS: atom_id res chain seq x y z
N MET A 1 -14.31 -38.33 -19.63
CA MET A 1 -14.39 -37.44 -18.45
C MET A 1 -12.95 -37.05 -18.15
N ASP A 2 -12.45 -36.03 -18.85
CA ASP A 2 -11.08 -35.55 -18.65
C ASP A 2 -11.10 -34.61 -17.46
N GLN A 3 -10.78 -35.15 -16.28
CA GLN A 3 -10.48 -34.32 -15.12
C GLN A 3 -9.17 -33.60 -15.42
N GLN A 4 -9.29 -32.34 -15.84
CA GLN A 4 -8.17 -31.44 -15.99
C GLN A 4 -7.37 -31.43 -14.69
N PRO A 5 -6.09 -31.83 -14.68
CA PRO A 5 -5.33 -32.01 -13.46
C PRO A 5 -5.33 -30.70 -12.69
N ALA A 6 -5.63 -30.76 -11.38
CA ALA A 6 -5.59 -29.60 -10.51
C ALA A 6 -4.24 -28.92 -10.67
N ARG A 7 -4.23 -27.71 -11.25
CA ARG A 7 -3.02 -26.94 -11.49
C ARG A 7 -2.42 -26.65 -10.11
N VAL A 8 -1.32 -27.32 -9.77
CA VAL A 8 -0.56 -27.04 -8.55
C VAL A 8 0.06 -25.67 -8.75
N GLU A 9 -0.54 -24.65 -8.12
CA GLU A 9 -0.01 -23.29 -8.16
C GLU A 9 1.35 -23.25 -7.47
N SER A 10 2.29 -22.53 -8.08
CA SER A 10 3.57 -22.30 -7.45
C SER A 10 3.41 -21.37 -6.23
N PRO A 11 4.21 -21.51 -5.16
CA PRO A 11 4.15 -20.64 -3.97
C PRO A 11 4.06 -19.13 -4.26
N PRO A 12 4.82 -18.56 -5.24
CA PRO A 12 4.71 -17.13 -5.55
C PRO A 12 3.34 -16.76 -6.15
N GLU A 13 2.77 -17.59 -7.02
CA GLU A 13 1.45 -17.33 -7.62
C GLU A 13 0.35 -17.33 -6.56
N GLN A 14 0.43 -18.26 -5.60
CA GLN A 14 -0.49 -18.31 -4.47
C GLN A 14 -0.40 -17.05 -3.61
N PHE A 15 0.81 -16.57 -3.30
CA PHE A 15 1.03 -15.34 -2.55
C PHE A 15 0.45 -14.12 -3.29
N PHE A 16 0.74 -13.98 -4.58
CA PHE A 16 0.21 -12.88 -5.39
C PHE A 16 -1.33 -12.88 -5.44
N ARG A 17 -1.95 -14.07 -5.59
CA ARG A 17 -3.41 -14.18 -5.57
C ARG A 17 -4.00 -13.75 -4.22
N ILE A 18 -3.36 -14.10 -3.11
CA ILE A 18 -3.77 -13.68 -1.77
C ILE A 18 -3.62 -12.16 -1.60
N ALA A 19 -2.47 -11.60 -1.99
CA ALA A 19 -2.21 -10.17 -1.90
C ALA A 19 -3.16 -9.32 -2.78
N GLN A 20 -3.63 -9.88 -3.90
CA GLN A 20 -4.63 -9.25 -4.77
C GLN A 20 -6.04 -9.26 -4.20
N GLN A 21 -6.34 -10.06 -3.17
CA GLN A 21 -7.68 -10.04 -2.57
C GLN A 21 -7.96 -8.65 -1.99
N PRO A 22 -9.07 -7.98 -2.37
CA PRO A 22 -9.38 -6.61 -1.96
C PRO A 22 -9.29 -6.40 -0.44
N ARG A 23 -9.74 -7.40 0.33
CA ARG A 23 -9.68 -7.39 1.80
C ARG A 23 -8.23 -7.39 2.31
N ILE A 24 -7.38 -8.26 1.76
CA ILE A 24 -5.98 -8.38 2.19
C ILE A 24 -5.22 -7.12 1.83
N LEU A 25 -5.42 -6.58 0.63
CA LEU A 25 -4.81 -5.32 0.22
C LEU A 25 -5.19 -4.16 1.16
N LEU A 26 -6.46 -4.03 1.52
CA LEU A 26 -6.91 -3.02 2.48
C LEU A 26 -6.28 -3.20 3.87
N LEU A 27 -6.08 -4.44 4.32
CA LEU A 27 -5.38 -4.71 5.58
C LEU A 27 -3.88 -4.37 5.49
N MET A 28 -3.25 -4.61 4.33
CA MET A 28 -1.86 -4.21 4.09
C MET A 28 -1.70 -2.69 4.09
N LEU A 29 -2.61 -1.96 3.42
CA LEU A 29 -2.66 -0.49 3.44
C LEU A 29 -2.86 0.03 4.86
N ALA A 30 -3.83 -0.51 5.61
CA ALA A 30 -4.06 -0.16 7.00
C ALA A 30 -2.84 -0.42 7.88
N GLY A 31 -2.19 -1.59 7.72
CA GLY A 31 -0.98 -1.92 8.45
C GLY A 31 0.16 -0.95 8.14
N TRP A 32 0.30 -0.54 6.89
CA TRP A 32 1.29 0.45 6.47
C TRP A 32 1.04 1.84 7.07
N ASP A 33 -0.22 2.27 7.13
CA ASP A 33 -0.62 3.52 7.79
C ASP A 33 -0.43 3.49 9.31
N ILE A 34 -0.71 2.35 9.95
CA ILE A 34 -0.47 2.18 11.38
C ILE A 34 1.02 2.29 11.67
N LEU A 35 1.89 1.65 10.87
CA LEU A 35 3.34 1.75 11.02
C LEU A 35 3.82 3.20 10.88
N ALA A 36 3.21 3.96 9.98
CA ALA A 36 3.50 5.38 9.81
C ALA A 36 3.11 6.22 11.02
N ALA A 37 1.89 6.04 11.52
CA ALA A 37 1.39 6.72 12.70
C ALA A 37 2.22 6.38 13.94
N VAL A 38 2.63 5.11 14.08
CA VAL A 38 3.52 4.67 15.16
C VAL A 38 4.90 5.32 15.02
N ALA A 39 5.49 5.31 13.82
CA ALA A 39 6.77 5.98 13.57
C ALA A 39 6.70 7.49 13.87
N GLU A 40 5.60 8.14 13.49
CA GLU A 40 5.35 9.56 13.78
C GLU A 40 5.17 9.82 15.27
N PHE A 41 4.43 8.99 15.99
CA PHE A 41 4.25 9.10 17.43
C PHE A 41 5.58 8.99 18.19
N PHE A 42 6.43 8.05 17.80
CA PHE A 42 7.75 7.90 18.42
C PHE A 42 8.74 9.01 18.00
N ALA A 43 8.59 9.59 16.81
CA ALA A 43 9.39 10.72 16.36
C ALA A 43 8.96 12.07 16.97
N SER A 44 7.67 12.24 17.29
CA SER A 44 7.08 13.48 17.82
C SER A 44 6.95 13.53 19.34
N GLY A 45 7.16 12.42 20.05
CA GLY A 45 7.15 12.37 21.51
C GLY A 45 8.29 13.22 22.11
N ALA A 46 7.92 14.18 22.97
CA ALA A 46 8.82 15.13 23.65
C ALA A 46 10.00 14.53 24.46
N PHE A 47 10.15 13.21 24.52
CA PHE A 47 11.33 12.54 25.05
C PHE A 47 12.54 12.59 24.09
N PHE A 48 12.32 12.92 22.80
CA PHE A 48 13.34 13.02 21.75
C PHE A 48 13.43 14.41 21.09
N LEU A 49 12.98 15.47 21.78
CA LEU A 49 13.36 16.86 21.44
C LEU A 49 14.83 17.16 21.83
N GLY A 50 15.72 16.18 21.66
CA GLY A 50 17.12 16.43 21.39
C GLY A 50 17.23 16.74 19.91
N LEU A 51 16.96 18.00 19.54
CA LEU A 51 17.29 18.57 18.23
C LEU A 51 18.82 18.57 18.06
N GLY A 52 19.40 17.39 17.86
CA GLY A 52 20.75 17.18 17.38
C GLY A 52 20.71 17.06 15.86
N GLU A 53 20.95 18.18 15.19
CA GLU A 53 21.51 18.28 13.85
C GLU A 53 20.84 17.48 12.70
N ARG A 54 19.86 18.15 12.08
CA ARG A 54 19.63 18.25 10.63
C ARG A 54 19.28 17.03 9.77
N GLU A 55 19.33 15.79 10.25
CA GLU A 55 18.92 14.65 9.41
C GLU A 55 18.05 13.67 10.18
N LEU A 56 16.79 13.52 9.75
CA LEU A 56 15.96 12.38 10.13
C LEU A 56 16.56 11.12 9.46
N ASN A 57 17.59 10.55 10.07
CA ASN A 57 18.37 9.42 9.54
C ASN A 57 17.72 8.03 9.81
N GLY A 58 16.42 8.00 10.09
CA GLY A 58 15.67 6.76 10.31
C GLY A 58 15.19 6.12 9.00
N VAL A 59 15.17 4.78 8.92
CA VAL A 59 14.65 4.00 7.77
C VAL A 59 13.20 4.33 7.43
N LEU A 60 12.43 4.88 8.38
CA LEU A 60 11.05 5.32 8.22
C LEU A 60 10.87 6.84 8.25
N ALA A 61 11.96 7.62 8.22
CA ALA A 61 11.87 9.07 8.29
C ALA A 61 10.99 9.68 7.19
N GLY A 62 11.08 9.16 5.97
CA GLY A 62 10.21 9.56 4.86
C GLY A 62 8.73 9.15 5.01
N ARG A 63 8.39 8.38 6.05
CA ARG A 63 7.02 7.96 6.38
C ARG A 63 6.43 8.71 7.58
N VAL A 64 7.25 9.41 8.37
CA VAL A 64 6.84 10.11 9.61
C VAL A 64 6.01 11.38 9.35
N LEU A 65 6.03 11.96 8.16
CA LEU A 65 5.35 13.22 7.83
C LEU A 65 3.85 13.07 7.52
N SER A 66 3.13 12.16 8.18
CA SER A 66 1.81 11.73 7.70
C SER A 66 0.74 11.63 8.78
N TRP A 67 0.36 12.78 9.35
CA TRP A 67 -0.75 12.90 10.30
C TRP A 67 -2.07 12.30 9.79
N GLN A 68 -2.25 12.28 8.46
CA GLN A 68 -3.40 11.68 7.77
C GLN A 68 -3.48 10.14 7.85
N SER A 69 -2.41 9.47 8.31
CA SER A 69 -2.34 8.00 8.32
C SER A 69 -3.30 7.37 9.31
N ILE A 70 -3.58 8.02 10.45
CA ILE A 70 -4.51 7.46 11.46
C ILE A 70 -5.95 7.37 10.90
N PRO A 71 -6.55 8.45 10.35
CA PRO A 71 -7.86 8.34 9.72
C PRO A 71 -7.90 7.31 8.58
N LEU A 72 -6.88 7.26 7.73
CA LEU A 72 -6.83 6.33 6.59
C LEU A 72 -6.76 4.86 7.05
N ALA A 73 -5.92 4.56 8.05
CA ALA A 73 -5.87 3.24 8.66
C ALA A 73 -7.26 2.78 9.15
N VAL A 74 -7.99 3.67 9.86
CA VAL A 74 -9.34 3.36 10.36
C VAL A 74 -10.31 3.12 9.22
N VAL A 75 -10.27 3.94 8.17
CA VAL A 75 -11.13 3.78 6.98
C VAL A 75 -10.83 2.45 6.28
N TYR A 76 -9.57 2.13 6.04
CA TYR A 76 -9.18 0.87 5.40
C TYR A 76 -9.57 -0.35 6.24
N LEU A 77 -9.37 -0.31 7.56
CA LEU A 77 -9.83 -1.37 8.48
C LEU A 77 -11.36 -1.54 8.41
N TYR A 78 -12.11 -0.44 8.43
CA TYR A 78 -13.56 -0.48 8.34
C TYR A 78 -14.03 -1.09 7.01
N VAL A 79 -13.49 -0.60 5.90
CA VAL A 79 -13.87 -1.04 4.54
C VAL A 79 -13.42 -2.48 4.25
N SER A 80 -12.32 -2.95 4.86
CA SER A 80 -11.82 -4.32 4.70
C SER A 80 -12.85 -5.41 5.04
N ARG A 81 -13.85 -5.08 5.88
CA ARG A 81 -14.93 -6.01 6.25
C ARG A 81 -15.88 -6.29 5.08
N ARG A 82 -16.07 -5.33 4.17
CA ARG A 82 -16.98 -5.42 3.01
C ARG A 82 -16.43 -4.60 1.83
N PRO A 83 -15.30 -5.01 1.23
CA PRO A 83 -14.62 -4.22 0.20
C PRO A 83 -15.48 -4.00 -1.06
N ALA A 84 -16.31 -4.97 -1.42
CA ALA A 84 -17.18 -4.89 -2.60
C ALA A 84 -18.24 -3.77 -2.52
N ALA A 85 -18.59 -3.32 -1.30
CA ALA A 85 -19.53 -2.21 -1.11
C ALA A 85 -18.89 -0.84 -1.38
N TYR A 86 -17.55 -0.76 -1.39
CA TYR A 86 -16.81 0.49 -1.48
C TYR A 86 -15.67 0.43 -2.51
N PRO A 87 -15.94 0.11 -3.79
CA PRO A 87 -14.88 -0.06 -4.81
C PRO A 87 -14.05 1.21 -5.01
N ARG A 88 -14.62 2.39 -4.72
CA ARG A 88 -13.92 3.67 -4.85
C ARG A 88 -12.80 3.88 -3.84
N ILE A 89 -12.72 3.06 -2.79
CA ILE A 89 -11.67 3.16 -1.77
C ILE A 89 -10.27 3.00 -2.36
N PHE A 90 -10.14 2.22 -3.44
CA PHE A 90 -8.86 1.98 -4.08
C PHE A 90 -8.33 3.23 -4.82
N TRP A 91 -9.20 4.15 -5.25
CA TRP A 91 -8.76 5.45 -5.77
C TRP A 91 -8.13 6.33 -4.69
N LEU A 92 -8.66 6.27 -3.47
CA LEU A 92 -8.06 6.96 -2.34
C LEU A 92 -6.66 6.39 -2.06
N ALA A 93 -6.54 5.06 -2.04
CA ALA A 93 -5.24 4.40 -1.87
C ALA A 93 -4.26 4.71 -3.01
N LEU A 94 -4.74 4.83 -4.25
CA LEU A 94 -3.92 5.24 -5.40
C LEU A 94 -3.30 6.62 -5.17
N ILE A 95 -4.12 7.59 -4.77
CA ILE A 95 -3.70 8.97 -4.52
C ILE A 95 -2.72 9.01 -3.35
N GLU A 96 -3.04 8.31 -2.27
CA GLU A 96 -2.22 8.25 -1.06
C GLU A 96 -0.82 7.68 -1.35
N GLN A 97 -0.73 6.50 -1.99
CA GLN A 97 0.58 5.90 -2.29
C GLN A 97 1.38 6.74 -3.29
N SER A 98 0.72 7.38 -4.27
CA SER A 98 1.39 8.29 -5.21
C SER A 98 1.94 9.53 -4.50
N ALA A 99 1.15 10.14 -3.61
CA ALA A 99 1.57 11.28 -2.81
C ALA A 99 2.71 10.93 -1.86
N ALA A 100 2.66 9.74 -1.22
CA ALA A 100 3.73 9.26 -0.35
C ALA A 100 5.06 9.09 -1.10
N ILE A 101 5.03 8.50 -2.29
CA ILE A 101 6.23 8.36 -3.15
C ILE A 101 6.76 9.74 -3.55
N ALA A 102 5.88 10.63 -4.05
CA ALA A 102 6.26 11.97 -4.47
C ALA A 102 6.88 12.78 -3.33
N ALA A 103 6.31 12.72 -2.12
CA ALA A 103 6.84 13.37 -0.94
C ALA A 103 8.25 12.86 -0.58
N ASN A 104 8.45 11.54 -0.60
CA ASN A 104 9.77 10.94 -0.34
C ASN A 104 10.81 11.40 -1.37
N ILE A 105 10.46 11.43 -2.65
CA ILE A 105 11.35 11.91 -3.72
C ILE A 105 11.65 13.40 -3.56
N TYR A 106 10.64 14.22 -3.25
CA TYR A 106 10.80 15.64 -3.03
C TYR A 106 11.76 15.93 -1.87
N HIS A 107 11.54 15.32 -0.71
CA HIS A 107 12.37 15.53 0.47
C HIS A 107 13.80 14.98 0.30
N PHE A 108 13.97 13.89 -0.46
CA PHE A 108 15.31 13.45 -0.88
C PHE A 108 16.00 14.48 -1.79
N GLY A 109 15.29 15.02 -2.79
CA GLY A 109 15.81 16.05 -3.69
C GLY A 109 16.10 17.40 -3.00
N ALA A 110 15.34 17.72 -1.95
CA ALA A 110 15.54 18.90 -1.10
C ALA A 110 16.71 18.75 -0.11
N GLY A 111 17.22 17.52 0.08
CA GLY A 111 18.29 17.22 1.03
C GLY A 111 17.79 16.99 2.47
N ASP A 112 16.48 16.87 2.69
CA ASP A 112 15.88 16.63 4.01
C ASP A 112 16.01 15.15 4.45
N LEU A 113 16.15 14.24 3.48
CA LEU A 113 16.22 12.79 3.71
C LEU A 113 17.42 12.17 3.00
N ALA A 114 18.14 11.28 3.70
CA ALA A 114 19.15 10.43 3.09
C ALA A 114 18.51 9.37 2.16
N LEU A 115 19.26 8.91 1.15
CA LEU A 115 18.80 7.85 0.22
C LEU A 115 18.32 6.59 0.97
N ARG A 116 19.02 6.21 2.04
CA ARG A 116 18.69 5.05 2.87
C ARG A 116 17.32 5.18 3.56
N SER A 117 16.89 6.41 3.83
CA SER A 117 15.64 6.74 4.50
C SER A 117 14.43 6.72 3.56
N ILE A 118 14.64 6.76 2.24
CA ILE A 118 13.56 6.72 1.24
C ILE A 118 13.39 5.36 0.57
N LEU A 119 14.43 4.50 0.57
CA LEU A 119 14.40 3.23 -0.16
C LEU A 119 13.25 2.32 0.29
N LEU A 120 13.13 2.07 1.60
CA LEU A 120 12.07 1.19 2.13
C LEU A 120 10.68 1.82 1.97
N PRO A 121 10.43 3.08 2.36
CA PRO A 121 9.12 3.69 2.17
C PRO A 121 8.67 3.72 0.71
N VAL A 122 9.55 4.11 -0.21
CA VAL A 122 9.23 4.16 -1.64
C VAL A 122 8.98 2.76 -2.19
N ALA A 123 9.79 1.76 -1.83
CA ALA A 123 9.60 0.39 -2.30
C ALA A 123 8.27 -0.21 -1.82
N VAL A 124 7.92 -0.02 -0.55
CA VAL A 124 6.65 -0.52 0.01
C VAL A 124 5.46 0.20 -0.62
N SER A 125 5.50 1.53 -0.72
CA SER A 125 4.43 2.30 -1.37
C SER A 125 4.29 1.97 -2.85
N ALA A 126 5.38 1.73 -3.58
CA ALA A 126 5.32 1.30 -4.98
C ALA A 126 4.71 -0.10 -5.13
N ALA A 127 5.06 -1.04 -4.25
CA ALA A 127 4.48 -2.38 -4.24
C ALA A 127 2.97 -2.34 -3.94
N LEU A 128 2.56 -1.57 -2.93
CA LEU A 128 1.14 -1.37 -2.60
C LEU A 128 0.39 -0.67 -3.74
N LEU A 129 0.98 0.36 -4.35
CA LEU A 129 0.43 1.06 -5.50
C LEU A 129 0.18 0.10 -6.68
N ALA A 130 1.12 -0.79 -6.97
CA ALA A 130 0.96 -1.80 -8.01
C ALA A 130 -0.23 -2.73 -7.71
N LEU A 131 -0.37 -3.21 -6.46
CA LEU A 131 -1.53 -4.03 -6.05
C LEU A 131 -2.85 -3.27 -6.13
N VAL A 132 -2.86 -1.99 -5.79
CA VAL A 132 -4.03 -1.09 -5.92
C VAL A 132 -4.45 -0.96 -7.39
N ILE A 133 -3.51 -0.69 -8.29
CA ILE A 133 -3.79 -0.58 -9.73
C ILE A 133 -4.42 -1.87 -10.26
N LEU A 134 -3.92 -3.04 -9.85
CA LEU A 134 -4.48 -4.33 -10.25
C LEU A 134 -5.91 -4.56 -9.71
N ASN A 135 -6.26 -3.95 -8.58
CA ASN A 135 -7.62 -4.00 -8.02
C ASN A 135 -8.58 -2.99 -8.67
N ILE A 136 -8.08 -1.84 -9.13
CA ILE A 136 -8.89 -0.82 -9.85
C ILE A 136 -9.17 -1.27 -11.29
N PHE A 137 -8.17 -1.88 -11.93
CA PHE A 137 -8.23 -2.35 -13.32
C PHE A 137 -8.08 -3.87 -13.34
N PRO A 138 -9.15 -4.63 -13.02
CA PRO A 138 -9.13 -6.07 -13.14
C PRO A 138 -8.74 -6.43 -14.57
N ARG A 139 -7.78 -7.32 -14.75
CA ARG A 139 -7.50 -7.90 -16.06
C ARG A 139 -8.74 -8.70 -16.46
N GLU A 140 -9.53 -8.18 -17.40
CA GLU A 140 -10.64 -8.90 -17.99
C GLU A 140 -10.08 -10.22 -18.56
N GLY A 141 -10.55 -11.34 -18.01
CA GLY A 141 -10.33 -12.65 -18.64
C GLY A 141 -11.00 -12.67 -20.01
N PRO A 142 -10.61 -13.60 -20.91
CA PRO A 142 -11.18 -13.68 -22.25
C PRO A 142 -12.71 -13.64 -22.16
N ASN A 143 -13.30 -12.58 -22.72
CA ASN A 143 -14.74 -12.39 -22.75
C ASN A 143 -15.35 -13.67 -23.36
N PRO A 144 -16.18 -14.45 -22.63
CA PRO A 144 -16.88 -15.56 -23.24
C PRO A 144 -17.83 -14.93 -24.24
N GLY A 145 -17.41 -14.89 -25.51
CA GLY A 145 -18.21 -14.39 -26.62
C GLY A 145 -19.59 -15.03 -26.57
N PRO A 146 -20.64 -14.32 -27.03
CA PRO A 146 -22.02 -14.73 -26.85
C PRO A 146 -22.16 -16.20 -27.26
N ALA A 147 -22.51 -17.04 -26.28
CA ALA A 147 -22.80 -18.44 -26.52
C ALA A 147 -23.82 -18.48 -27.65
N ALA A 148 -23.41 -19.08 -28.78
CA ALA A 148 -24.24 -19.21 -29.97
C ALA A 148 -25.57 -19.86 -29.56
N THR A 149 -26.63 -19.05 -29.49
CA THR A 149 -28.00 -19.52 -29.42
C THR A 149 -28.26 -20.33 -30.68
N ARG A 150 -28.36 -21.65 -30.50
CA ARG A 150 -28.98 -22.55 -31.47
C ARG A 150 -30.49 -22.43 -31.39
#